data_AF-A0A950Y5L5-F1
#
_entry.id   AF-A0A950Y5L5-F1
#
_cell.length_a   1.000
_cell.length_b   1.000
_cell.length_c   1.000
_cell.angle_alpha   90.00
_cell.angle_beta   90.00
_cell.angle_gamma   90.00
#
_symmetry.space_group_name_H-M   'P 1'
#
loop_
_entity.id
_entity.type
_entity.pdbx_description
1 polymer ?
#
loop_
_entity_poly.entity_id
_entity_poly.type
_entity_poly.pdbx_seq_one_letter_code
_entity_poly.pdbx_strand_id
1 'polypeptide(L)'
;LASFWSISAFYLYAQKELYPKTWWKSIAFLPMLMASGVALTISNTKAVLEALFGIQSSFARTPKYAIGPQKTRPTAQAYQRRSGILPYIEIAIGCYFLYMIDFAIETLNFLAIPFLLLFVCGYLWAGFSTLWEEYQGKLQWQRARKIAEAR
;
A
#
# COMPACT_ATOMS: atom_id res chain seq x y z
N LEU A 1 25.61 -5.83 17.55
CA LEU A 1 26.37 -5.16 16.46
C LEU A 1 26.96 -6.16 15.47
N ALA A 2 27.77 -7.13 15.92
CA ALA A 2 28.37 -8.15 15.03
C ALA A 2 27.35 -8.92 14.17
N SER A 3 26.24 -9.37 14.76
CA SER A 3 25.19 -10.10 14.02
C SER A 3 24.48 -9.25 12.97
N PHE A 4 24.27 -7.95 13.24
CA PHE A 4 23.64 -7.04 12.28
C PHE A 4 24.53 -6.82 11.06
N TRP A 5 25.84 -6.63 11.30
CA TRP A 5 26.82 -6.48 10.23
C TRP A 5 26.99 -7.76 9.42
N SER A 6 27.00 -8.91 10.09
CA SER A 6 27.09 -10.24 9.45
C SER A 6 25.91 -10.50 8.51
N ILE A 7 24.67 -10.30 9.00
CA ILE A 7 23.46 -10.48 8.19
C ILE A 7 23.43 -9.49 7.02
N SER A 8 23.75 -8.21 7.27
CA SER A 8 23.78 -7.19 6.21
C SER A 8 24.78 -7.53 5.12
N ALA A 9 26.00 -7.94 5.50
CA ALA A 9 27.03 -8.35 4.56
C ALA A 9 26.63 -9.60 3.76
N PHE A 10 26.02 -10.60 4.42
CA PHE A 10 25.53 -11.81 3.76
C PHE A 10 24.46 -11.49 2.70
N TYR A 11 23.45 -10.68 3.02
CA TYR A 11 22.41 -10.30 2.05
C TYR A 11 22.96 -9.45 0.90
N LEU A 12 23.85 -8.50 1.19
CA LEU A 12 24.50 -7.70 0.15
C LEU A 12 25.34 -8.57 -0.79
N TYR A 13 26.08 -9.54 -0.24
CA TYR A 13 26.88 -10.47 -1.01
C TYR A 13 26.02 -11.41 -1.85
N ALA A 14 24.98 -11.99 -1.26
CA ALA A 14 24.01 -12.84 -1.98
C ALA A 14 23.34 -12.08 -3.13
N GLN A 15 23.00 -10.80 -2.93
CA GLN A 15 22.36 -9.97 -3.96
C GLN A 15 23.32 -9.56 -5.08
N LYS A 16 24.60 -9.39 -4.77
CA LYS A 16 25.66 -9.20 -5.75
C LYS A 16 25.87 -10.44 -6.62
N GLU A 17 25.85 -11.63 -6.02
CA GLU A 17 25.99 -12.89 -6.76
C GLU A 17 24.78 -13.15 -7.66
N LEU A 18 23.56 -12.87 -7.17
CA LEU A 18 22.33 -13.08 -7.93
C LEU A 18 22.15 -12.07 -9.08
N TYR A 19 22.57 -10.80 -8.88
CA TYR A 19 22.42 -9.72 -9.86
C TYR A 19 23.70 -8.88 -10.02
N PRO A 20 24.77 -9.43 -10.62
CA PRO A 20 26.11 -8.81 -10.63
C PRO A 20 26.17 -7.43 -11.27
N LYS A 21 25.30 -7.14 -12.26
CA LYS A 21 25.24 -5.84 -12.95
C LYS A 21 24.25 -4.85 -12.33
N THR A 22 23.36 -5.31 -11.45
CA THR A 22 22.16 -4.55 -11.05
C THR A 22 21.94 -4.49 -9.53
N TRP A 23 22.85 -5.07 -8.75
CA TRP A 23 22.72 -5.17 -7.29
C TRP A 23 22.46 -3.83 -6.59
N TRP A 24 23.10 -2.75 -7.03
CA TRP A 24 22.87 -1.39 -6.52
C TRP A 24 21.44 -0.90 -6.68
N LYS A 25 20.74 -1.30 -7.76
CA LYS A 25 19.34 -0.88 -7.96
C LYS A 25 18.45 -1.44 -6.86
N SER A 26 18.70 -2.67 -6.43
CA SER A 26 17.93 -3.27 -5.34
C SER A 26 18.06 -2.49 -4.04
N ILE A 27 19.25 -2.00 -3.72
CA ILE A 27 19.49 -1.14 -2.56
C ILE A 27 18.75 0.20 -2.74
N ALA A 28 18.80 0.79 -3.94
CA ALA A 28 18.08 2.01 -4.25
C ALA A 28 16.55 1.86 -4.19
N PHE A 29 16.02 0.65 -4.43
CA PHE A 29 14.59 0.34 -4.31
C PHE A 29 14.16 0.01 -2.88
N LEU A 30 15.07 -0.29 -1.95
CA LEU A 30 14.73 -0.61 -0.56
C LEU A 30 13.89 0.49 0.12
N PRO A 31 14.25 1.79 0.04
CA PRO A 31 13.43 2.84 0.66
C PRO A 31 12.00 2.88 0.09
N MET A 32 11.85 2.67 -1.22
CA MET A 32 10.54 2.62 -1.86
C MET A 32 9.74 1.38 -1.42
N LEU A 33 10.40 0.24 -1.28
CA LEU A 33 9.80 -0.98 -0.73
C LEU A 33 9.38 -0.80 0.74
N MET A 34 10.17 -0.08 1.53
CA MET A 34 9.82 0.23 2.92
C MET A 34 8.59 1.15 2.97
N ALA A 35 8.55 2.19 2.14
CA ALA A 35 7.40 3.09 2.05
C ALA A 35 6.12 2.35 1.65
N SER A 36 6.19 1.39 0.71
CA SER A 36 5.03 0.57 0.34
C SER A 36 4.63 -0.43 1.43
N GLY A 37 5.61 -0.98 2.17
CA GLY A 37 5.33 -1.79 3.36
C GLY A 37 4.59 -1.01 4.44
N VAL A 38 5.01 0.24 4.69
CA VAL A 38 4.35 1.16 5.63
C VAL A 38 2.91 1.46 5.20
N ALA A 39 2.67 1.74 3.92
CA ALA A 39 1.34 1.95 3.37
C ALA A 39 0.36 0.80 3.70
N LEU A 40 0.83 -0.46 3.60
CA LEU A 40 0.00 -1.63 3.86
C LEU A 40 -0.38 -1.78 5.34
N THR A 41 0.38 -1.20 6.27
CA THR A 41 0.17 -1.37 7.71
C THR A 41 -1.23 -0.96 8.14
N ILE A 42 -1.75 0.18 7.68
CA ILE A 42 -3.08 0.67 8.07
C ILE A 42 -4.19 -0.25 7.57
N SER A 43 -4.09 -0.71 6.32
CA SER A 43 -5.05 -1.66 5.76
C SER A 43 -5.06 -3.00 6.51
N ASN A 44 -3.88 -3.48 6.91
CA ASN A 44 -3.72 -4.70 7.69
C ASN A 44 -4.27 -4.52 9.12
N THR A 45 -3.99 -3.39 9.77
CA THR A 45 -4.51 -3.05 11.09
C THR A 45 -6.03 -3.01 11.09
N LYS A 46 -6.65 -2.41 10.07
CA LYS A 46 -8.11 -2.44 9.92
C LYS A 46 -8.64 -3.87 9.83
N ALA A 47 -8.03 -4.72 9.01
CA ALA A 47 -8.47 -6.11 8.86
C ALA A 47 -8.36 -6.91 10.17
N VAL A 48 -7.29 -6.69 10.94
CA VAL A 48 -7.10 -7.30 12.27
C VAL A 48 -8.16 -6.80 13.25
N LEU A 49 -8.45 -5.50 13.28
CA LEU A 49 -9.50 -4.94 14.14
C LEU A 49 -10.88 -5.49 13.78
N GLU A 50 -11.22 -5.57 12.49
CA GLU A 50 -12.47 -6.18 12.03
C GLU A 50 -12.60 -7.65 12.48
N ALA A 51 -11.52 -8.42 12.39
CA ALA A 51 -11.47 -9.79 12.87
C ALA A 51 -11.66 -9.89 14.40
N LEU A 52 -11.03 -9.00 15.17
CA LEU A 52 -11.18 -8.95 16.64
C LEU A 52 -12.61 -8.59 17.05
N PHE A 53 -13.27 -7.67 16.35
CA PHE A 53 -14.67 -7.30 16.60
C PHE A 53 -15.69 -8.29 16.01
N GLY A 54 -15.24 -9.42 15.45
CA GLY A 54 -16.12 -10.44 14.86
C GLY A 54 -16.87 -9.95 13.61
N ILE A 55 -16.44 -8.84 13.02
CA ILE A 55 -16.96 -8.36 11.75
C ILE A 55 -16.43 -9.30 10.68
N GLN A 56 -17.33 -10.04 10.03
CA GLN A 56 -17.01 -10.92 8.91
C GLN A 56 -16.56 -10.08 7.71
N SER A 57 -15.32 -9.59 7.71
CA SER A 57 -14.68 -9.08 6.51
C SER A 57 -14.54 -10.29 5.58
N SER A 58 -15.30 -10.30 4.48
CA SER A 58 -15.14 -11.36 3.49
C SER A 58 -13.75 -11.17 2.89
N PHE A 59 -12.77 -11.94 3.38
CA PHE A 59 -11.61 -12.28 2.56
C PHE A 59 -12.20 -12.91 1.30
N ALA A 60 -12.37 -12.09 0.27
CA ALA A 60 -12.95 -12.52 -0.98
C ALA A 60 -12.03 -13.63 -1.47
N ARG A 61 -12.46 -14.89 -1.28
CA ARG A 61 -11.69 -16.04 -1.75
C ARG A 61 -11.42 -15.76 -3.20
N THR A 62 -10.15 -15.73 -3.59
CA THR A 62 -9.73 -15.48 -4.98
C THR A 62 -10.58 -16.37 -5.87
N PRO A 63 -11.42 -15.80 -6.76
CA PRO A 63 -12.33 -16.60 -7.56
C PRO A 63 -11.47 -17.55 -8.39
N LYS A 64 -11.63 -18.85 -8.14
CA LYS A 64 -10.94 -19.88 -8.88
C LYS A 64 -11.56 -19.90 -10.27
N TYR A 65 -10.96 -19.17 -11.22
CA TYR A 65 -11.38 -19.21 -12.61
C TYR A 65 -11.22 -20.65 -13.10
N ALA A 66 -12.35 -21.36 -13.23
CA ALA A 66 -12.38 -22.66 -13.86
C ALA A 66 -12.04 -22.45 -15.33
N ILE A 67 -10.87 -22.92 -15.75
CA ILE A 67 -10.47 -23.01 -17.16
C ILE A 67 -11.23 -24.21 -17.75
N GLY A 68 -12.55 -24.08 -17.90
CA GLY A 68 -13.43 -25.05 -18.56
C GLY A 68 -13.97 -24.47 -19.87
N PRO A 69 -14.39 -25.31 -20.83
CA PRO A 69 -14.82 -24.87 -22.18
C PRO A 69 -16.11 -24.04 -22.19
N GLN A 70 -16.79 -23.90 -21.06
CA GLN A 70 -18.00 -23.11 -20.95
C GLN A 70 -17.63 -21.69 -20.48
N LYS A 71 -17.67 -20.74 -21.42
CA LYS A 71 -17.55 -19.30 -21.17
C LYS A 71 -18.71 -18.83 -20.28
N THR A 72 -18.64 -19.08 -18.99
CA THR A 72 -19.46 -18.37 -18.01
C THR A 72 -19.01 -16.92 -18.09
N ARG A 73 -19.92 -16.02 -18.50
CA ARG A 73 -19.66 -14.57 -18.49
C ARG A 73 -19.06 -14.24 -17.11
N PRO A 74 -17.84 -13.67 -17.02
CA PRO A 74 -17.36 -13.20 -15.75
C PRO A 74 -18.36 -12.16 -15.31
N THR A 75 -19.17 -12.50 -14.31
CA THR A 75 -19.96 -11.52 -13.59
C THR A 75 -18.92 -10.54 -13.08
N ALA A 76 -18.84 -9.38 -13.73
CA ALA A 76 -18.15 -8.22 -13.23
C ALA A 76 -18.92 -7.80 -11.97
N GLN A 77 -18.85 -8.61 -10.92
CA GLN A 77 -18.99 -8.10 -9.58
C GLN A 77 -17.81 -7.18 -9.44
N ALA A 78 -18.06 -5.92 -9.81
CA ALA A 78 -17.16 -4.82 -9.61
C ALA A 78 -16.71 -4.96 -8.17
N TYR A 79 -15.43 -5.29 -8.00
CA TYR A 79 -14.75 -5.33 -6.72
C TYR A 79 -14.67 -3.89 -6.23
N GLN A 80 -15.83 -3.32 -5.87
CA GLN A 80 -15.95 -2.03 -5.25
C GLN A 80 -15.51 -2.23 -3.82
N ARG A 81 -14.18 -2.27 -3.61
CA ARG A 81 -13.63 -1.96 -2.30
C ARG A 81 -14.06 -0.54 -2.00
N ARG A 82 -15.13 -0.40 -1.21
CA ARG A 82 -15.42 0.87 -0.54
C ARG A 82 -14.36 1.03 0.53
N SER A 83 -13.25 1.65 0.15
CA SER A 83 -12.16 2.06 1.05
C SER A 83 -12.69 2.94 2.19
N GLY A 84 -13.81 3.65 1.96
CA GLY A 84 -14.60 4.28 3.01
C GLY A 84 -13.79 5.35 3.74
N ILE A 85 -13.58 5.16 5.05
CA ILE A 85 -12.81 6.08 5.91
C ILE A 85 -11.30 5.85 5.87
N LEU A 86 -10.84 4.73 5.29
CA LEU A 86 -9.43 4.33 5.29
C LEU A 86 -8.49 5.37 4.65
N PRO A 87 -8.79 5.96 3.47
CA PRO A 87 -7.91 6.93 2.81
C PRO A 87 -7.72 8.19 3.65
N TYR A 88 -8.77 8.62 4.36
CA TYR A 88 -8.71 9.81 5.22
C TYR A 88 -7.84 9.58 6.45
N ILE A 89 -7.89 8.38 7.03
CA ILE A 89 -7.02 7.98 8.14
C ILE A 89 -5.55 7.95 7.68
N GLU A 90 -5.29 7.39 6.49
CA GLU A 90 -3.94 7.37 5.90
C GLU A 90 -3.38 8.78 5.70
N ILE A 91 -4.18 9.70 5.14
CA ILE A 91 -3.77 11.10 4.96
C ILE A 91 -3.57 11.79 6.32
N ALA A 92 -4.46 11.58 7.30
CA ALA A 92 -4.34 12.18 8.62
C ALA A 92 -3.06 11.74 9.35
N ILE A 93 -2.73 10.44 9.27
CA ILE A 93 -1.47 9.91 9.81
C ILE A 93 -0.27 10.48 9.05
N GLY A 94 -0.36 10.59 7.72
CA GLY A 94 0.67 11.25 6.91
C GLY A 94 0.93 12.70 7.34
N CYS A 95 -0.12 13.49 7.60
CA CYS A 95 -0.02 14.85 8.13
C CYS A 95 0.57 14.90 9.55
N TYR A 96 0.22 13.94 10.41
CA TYR A 96 0.84 13.82 11.74
C TYR A 96 2.36 13.57 11.64
N PHE A 97 2.79 12.71 10.71
CA PHE A 97 4.22 12.47 10.49
C PHE A 97 4.94 13.68 9.87
N LEU A 98 4.27 14.52 9.08
CA LEU A 98 4.81 15.81 8.64
C LEU A 98 5.10 16.72 9.84
N TYR A 99 4.15 16.84 10.78
CA TYR A 99 4.38 17.58 12.02
C TYR A 99 5.54 17.01 12.85
N MET A 100 5.70 15.69 12.88
CA MET A 100 6.84 15.06 13.54
C MET A 100 8.19 15.37 12.88
N ILE A 101 8.22 15.67 11.57
CA ILE A 101 9.43 16.14 10.88
C ILE A 101 9.79 17.54 11.38
N ASP A 102 8.82 18.44 11.48
CA ASP A 102 9.04 19.79 12.01
C ASP A 102 9.61 19.71 13.45
N PHE A 103 9.00 18.87 14.29
CA PHE A 103 9.50 18.61 15.65
C PHE A 103 10.92 18.01 15.69
N ALA A 104 11.25 17.12 14.74
CA ALA A 104 12.58 16.53 14.64
C ALA A 104 13.64 17.56 14.24
N ILE A 105 13.28 18.56 13.44
CA ILE A 105 14.14 19.68 13.06
C ILE A 105 14.41 20.56 14.29
N GLU A 106 13.39 20.89 15.08
CA GLU A 106 13.55 21.67 16.32
C GLU A 106 14.46 20.96 17.34
N THR A 107 14.38 19.64 17.41
CA THR A 107 15.19 18.81 18.32
C THR A 107 16.60 18.51 17.76
N LEU A 108 16.96 19.07 16.60
CA LEU A 108 18.23 18.82 15.88
C LEU A 108 18.50 17.34 15.57
N ASN A 109 17.45 16.51 15.53
CA ASN A 109 17.55 15.08 15.27
C ASN A 109 17.42 14.80 13.76
N PHE A 110 18.44 15.21 13.01
CA PHE A 110 18.47 15.06 11.55
C PHE A 110 18.50 13.60 11.07
N LEU A 111 18.96 12.67 11.92
CA LEU A 111 19.02 11.25 11.58
C LEU A 111 17.62 10.62 11.44
N ALA A 112 16.62 11.14 12.15
CA ALA A 112 15.25 10.64 12.10
C ALA A 112 14.51 11.10 10.83
N ILE A 113 14.88 12.25 10.25
CA ILE A 113 14.20 12.88 9.11
C ILE A 113 14.07 11.94 7.89
N PRO A 114 15.13 11.28 7.38
CA PRO A 114 14.99 10.40 6.22
C PRO A 114 14.06 9.22 6.51
N PHE A 115 14.04 8.71 7.75
CA PHE A 115 13.13 7.65 8.14
C PHE A 115 11.68 8.17 8.18
N LEU A 116 11.43 9.30 8.84
CA LEU A 116 10.12 9.96 8.90
C LEU A 116 9.55 10.28 7.51
N LEU A 117 10.40 10.74 6.58
CA LEU A 117 10.01 11.01 5.19
C LEU A 117 9.50 9.75 4.48
N LEU A 118 10.05 8.57 4.77
CA LEU A 118 9.52 7.32 4.21
C LEU A 118 8.10 7.02 4.69
N PHE A 119 7.77 7.33 5.95
CA PHE A 119 6.41 7.18 6.47
C PHE A 119 5.46 8.17 5.82
N VAL A 120 5.85 9.45 5.74
CA VAL A 120 5.06 10.49 5.07
C VAL A 120 4.78 10.11 3.63
N CYS A 121 5.81 9.78 2.86
CA CYS A 121 5.67 9.37 1.47
C CYS A 121 4.79 8.11 1.34
N GLY A 122 5.00 7.11 2.19
CA GLY A 122 4.20 5.87 2.18
C GLY A 122 2.72 6.12 2.44
N TYR A 123 2.38 6.84 3.52
CA TYR A 123 0.99 7.09 3.91
C TYR A 123 0.27 8.04 2.95
N LEU A 124 0.91 9.12 2.51
CA LEU A 124 0.32 10.02 1.53
C LEU A 124 0.11 9.31 0.20
N TRP A 125 1.11 8.55 -0.28
CA TRP A 125 0.97 7.78 -1.52
C TRP A 125 -0.22 6.81 -1.45
N ALA A 126 -0.36 6.06 -0.35
CA ALA A 126 -1.47 5.13 -0.14
C ALA A 126 -2.83 5.84 -0.10
N GLY A 127 -2.93 6.92 0.67
CA GLY A 127 -4.16 7.69 0.81
C GLY A 127 -4.59 8.32 -0.51
N PHE A 128 -3.65 8.89 -1.27
CA PHE A 128 -3.95 9.46 -2.59
C PHE A 128 -4.27 8.38 -3.63
N SER A 129 -3.55 7.26 -3.66
CA SER A 129 -3.81 6.20 -4.64
C SER A 129 -5.18 5.55 -4.41
N THR A 130 -5.55 5.28 -3.16
CA THR A 130 -6.86 4.73 -2.83
C THR A 130 -8.00 5.72 -3.12
N LEU A 131 -7.80 7.01 -2.86
CA LEU A 131 -8.76 8.06 -3.21
C LEU A 131 -8.92 8.21 -4.73
N TRP A 132 -7.81 8.11 -5.48
CA TRP A 132 -7.82 8.16 -6.94
C TRP A 132 -8.56 6.97 -7.56
N GLU A 133 -8.32 5.77 -7.05
CA GLU A 133 -9.05 4.56 -7.46
C GLU A 133 -10.55 4.69 -7.17
N GLU A 134 -10.93 5.23 -6.01
CA GLU A 134 -12.34 5.46 -5.67
C GLU A 134 -12.99 6.48 -6.62
N TYR A 135 -12.28 7.56 -6.96
CA TYR A 135 -12.74 8.57 -7.91
C TYR A 135 -12.95 7.98 -9.31
N GLN A 136 -11.99 7.19 -9.80
CA GLN A 136 -12.11 6.47 -11.08
C GLN A 136 -13.30 5.52 -11.09
N GLY A 137 -13.50 4.76 -10.00
CA GLY A 137 -14.65 3.85 -9.85
C GLY A 137 -16.00 4.57 -9.89
N LYS A 138 -16.12 5.73 -9.23
CA LYS A 138 -17.33 6.56 -9.29
C LYS A 138 -17.62 7.06 -10.70
N LEU A 139 -16.59 7.50 -11.43
CA LEU A 139 -16.74 8.01 -12.80
C LEU A 139 -17.19 6.91 -13.76
N GLN A 140 -16.62 5.69 -13.64
CA GLN A 140 -17.03 4.53 -14.42
C GLN A 140 -18.48 4.15 -14.16
N TRP A 141 -18.92 4.19 -12.89
CA TRP A 141 -20.31 3.91 -12.52
C TRP A 141 -21.29 4.94 -13.09
N GLN A 142 -20.95 6.23 -13.05
CA GLN A 142 -21.78 7.29 -13.66
C GLN A 142 -21.88 7.13 -15.18
N ARG A 143 -20.78 6.78 -15.85
CA ARG A 143 -20.78 6.50 -17.30
C ARG A 143 -21.67 5.30 -17.65
N ALA A 144 -21.57 4.21 -16.88
CA ALA A 144 -22.41 3.03 -17.07
C ALA A 144 -23.90 3.32 -16.88
N ARG A 145 -24.26 4.15 -15.88
CA ARG A 145 -25.65 4.59 -15.68
C ARG A 145 -26.17 5.42 -16.85
N LYS A 146 -25.40 6.39 -17.34
CA LYS A 146 -25.80 7.22 -18.50
C LYS A 146 -26.04 6.39 -19.75
N ILE A 147 -25.22 5.36 -19.99
CA ILE A 147 -25.40 4.44 -21.13
C ILE A 147 -26.66 3.58 -20.95
N ALA A 148 -26.97 3.14 -19.73
CA ALA A 148 -28.17 2.35 -19.44
C ALA A 148 -29.46 3.19 -19.54
N GLU A 149 -29.42 4.46 -19.16
CA GLU A 149 -30.55 5.40 -19.27
C GLU A 149 -30.77 5.87 -20.72
N ALA A 150 -29.75 5.79 -21.58
CA ALA A 150 -29.82 6.16 -23.00
C ALA A 150 -30.27 5.01 -23.94
N ARG A 151 -30.63 3.84 -23.39
CA ARG A 151 -30.97 2.62 -24.14
C ARG A 151 -32.41 2.22 -23.90
#